data_AF-A0A0S6W673-F1
#
_entry.id   AF-A0A0S6W673-F1
#
_cell.length_a   1.000
_cell.length_b   1.000
_cell.length_c   1.000
_cell.angle_alpha   90.00
_cell.angle_beta   90.00
_cell.angle_gamma   90.00
#
_symmetry.space_group_name_H-M   'P 1'
#
loop_
_entity.id
_entity.type
_entity.pdbx_description
1 polymer ?
#
loop_
_entity_poly.entity_id
_entity_poly.type
_entity_poly.pdbx_seq_one_letter_code
_entity_poly.pdbx_strand_id
1 'polypeptide(L)'
;MIYNIPVTLIEQYRDHNLILRANRFDDITAHLSEGVLERLVHAQIHALQENAGELRPWKIGFPVDVVMREPSVEFPQLYRYAKLLGSHPVRVSIPVVPGFGKAAKLAISLHFAVKLLPGQPGAALIDEMLSLAELYLHQSTASQPIEFFQSVLLAYYHQQEASLWTIQDEDPAYQRYIAEDGRELIAPRFENVPAADDFVAAFAQELGREQRECAGCEFFALCKGYFKWPDRSYSCGGIQRVLQTLRDAANELRQDLESFPEEHHIS
;
A
#
# COMPACT_ATOMS: atom_id res chain seq x y z
N MET A 1 -17.36 -0.98 -4.87
CA MET A 1 -16.79 -2.05 -4.02
C MET A 1 -15.80 -2.85 -4.85
N ILE A 2 -14.64 -3.17 -4.28
CA ILE A 2 -13.60 -4.01 -4.89
C ILE A 2 -13.44 -5.28 -4.04
N TYR A 3 -13.31 -6.43 -4.69
CA TYR A 3 -13.10 -7.72 -4.02
C TYR A 3 -11.71 -8.24 -4.33
N ASN A 4 -10.90 -8.39 -3.28
CA ASN A 4 -9.62 -9.05 -3.32
C ASN A 4 -9.83 -10.55 -3.05
N ILE A 5 -9.74 -11.37 -4.09
CA ILE A 5 -10.11 -12.79 -4.06
C ILE A 5 -8.96 -13.69 -4.52
N PRO A 6 -8.90 -14.95 -4.05
CA PRO A 6 -8.06 -15.95 -4.70
C PRO A 6 -8.62 -16.30 -6.08
N VAL A 7 -7.73 -16.59 -7.03
CA VAL A 7 -8.11 -16.93 -8.41
C VAL A 7 -9.08 -18.12 -8.50
N THR A 8 -9.05 -19.03 -7.53
CA THR A 8 -9.95 -20.19 -7.44
C THR A 8 -11.43 -19.83 -7.24
N LEU A 9 -11.72 -18.61 -6.78
CA LEU A 9 -13.09 -18.14 -6.52
C LEU A 9 -13.62 -17.19 -7.61
N ILE A 10 -12.89 -17.03 -8.73
CA ILE A 10 -13.21 -16.04 -9.77
C ILE A 10 -14.65 -16.13 -10.30
N GLU A 11 -15.16 -17.34 -10.53
CA GLU A 11 -16.52 -17.53 -11.07
C GLU A 11 -17.60 -16.98 -10.15
N GLN A 12 -17.37 -16.96 -8.83
CA GLN A 12 -18.34 -16.45 -7.85
C GLN A 12 -18.40 -14.92 -7.84
N TYR A 13 -17.34 -14.25 -8.29
CA TYR A 13 -17.19 -12.80 -8.20
C TYR A 13 -17.05 -12.10 -9.56
N ARG A 14 -17.21 -12.82 -10.67
CA ARG A 14 -16.99 -12.34 -12.05
C ARG A 14 -17.65 -11.00 -12.42
N ASP A 15 -18.75 -10.64 -11.76
CA ASP A 15 -19.50 -9.41 -12.02
C ASP A 15 -19.09 -8.21 -11.13
N HIS A 16 -18.03 -8.36 -10.33
CA HIS A 16 -17.53 -7.33 -9.41
C HIS A 16 -16.19 -6.78 -9.89
N ASN A 17 -15.73 -5.66 -9.33
CA ASN A 17 -14.35 -5.20 -9.53
C ASN A 17 -13.39 -6.06 -8.70
N LEU A 18 -12.33 -6.55 -9.32
CA LEU A 18 -11.51 -7.63 -8.75
C LEU A 18 -10.05 -7.23 -8.56
N ILE A 19 -9.50 -7.66 -7.44
CA ILE A 19 -8.06 -7.90 -7.27
C ILE A 19 -7.89 -9.42 -7.23
N LEU A 20 -7.20 -9.98 -8.22
CA LEU A 20 -7.02 -11.43 -8.32
C LEU A 20 -5.68 -11.84 -7.70
N ARG A 21 -5.73 -12.67 -6.66
CA ARG A 21 -4.54 -13.21 -6.01
C ARG A 21 -4.21 -14.61 -6.52
N ALA A 22 -2.92 -14.83 -6.77
CA ALA A 22 -2.38 -16.15 -7.02
C ALA A 22 -0.94 -16.27 -6.49
N ASN A 23 -0.47 -17.51 -6.41
CA ASN A 23 0.94 -17.78 -6.13
C ASN A 23 1.77 -17.66 -7.41
N ARG A 24 1.22 -18.05 -8.56
CA ARG A 24 1.93 -18.02 -9.85
C ARG A 24 1.19 -17.13 -10.86
N PHE A 25 1.98 -16.53 -11.76
CA PHE A 25 1.45 -15.75 -12.88
C PHE A 25 0.57 -16.60 -13.81
N ASP A 26 0.95 -17.84 -14.07
CA ASP A 26 0.21 -18.74 -14.98
C ASP A 26 -1.23 -18.98 -14.50
N ASP A 27 -1.42 -19.09 -13.18
CA ASP A 27 -2.72 -19.35 -12.57
C ASP A 27 -3.72 -18.23 -12.89
N ILE A 28 -3.25 -16.98 -12.96
CA ILE A 28 -4.10 -15.83 -13.31
C ILE A 28 -4.48 -15.91 -14.79
N THR A 29 -3.51 -16.09 -15.70
CA THR A 29 -3.79 -16.13 -17.15
C THR A 29 -4.80 -17.20 -17.55
N ALA A 30 -4.77 -18.36 -16.89
CA ALA A 30 -5.70 -19.44 -17.16
C ALA A 30 -7.17 -19.05 -16.92
N HIS A 31 -7.42 -18.00 -16.13
CA HIS A 31 -8.76 -17.56 -15.72
C HIS A 31 -9.15 -16.18 -16.27
N LEU A 32 -8.27 -15.51 -17.03
CA LEU A 32 -8.56 -14.19 -17.61
C LEU A 32 -9.40 -14.32 -18.88
N SER A 33 -10.71 -14.17 -18.73
CA SER A 33 -11.62 -13.87 -19.84
C SER A 33 -11.73 -12.36 -20.07
N GLU A 34 -12.25 -11.95 -21.24
CA GLU A 34 -12.44 -10.53 -21.59
C GLU A 34 -13.29 -9.77 -20.55
N GLY A 35 -14.40 -10.36 -20.09
CA GLY A 35 -15.24 -9.74 -19.07
C GLY A 35 -14.59 -9.62 -17.68
N VAL A 36 -13.65 -10.52 -17.36
CA VAL A 36 -12.85 -10.40 -16.13
C VAL A 36 -11.84 -9.26 -16.25
N LEU A 37 -11.19 -9.14 -17.42
CA LEU A 37 -10.18 -8.11 -17.67
C LEU A 37 -10.74 -6.70 -17.53
N GLU A 38 -11.96 -6.44 -18.00
CA GLU A 38 -12.63 -5.14 -17.86
C GLU A 38 -12.87 -4.73 -16.41
N ARG A 39 -12.93 -5.69 -15.49
CA ARG A 39 -13.21 -5.48 -14.07
C ARG A 39 -11.98 -5.69 -13.18
N LEU A 40 -10.86 -6.08 -13.77
CA LEU A 40 -9.61 -6.33 -13.06
C LEU A 40 -8.98 -4.99 -12.70
N VAL A 41 -8.88 -4.71 -11.40
CA VAL A 41 -8.15 -3.56 -10.86
C VAL A 41 -6.65 -3.83 -10.96
N HIS A 42 -6.19 -4.96 -10.41
CA HIS A 42 -4.84 -5.46 -10.55
C HIS A 42 -4.73 -6.94 -10.17
N ALA A 43 -3.63 -7.58 -10.57
CA ALA A 43 -3.28 -8.93 -10.14
C ALA A 43 -2.28 -8.91 -8.98
N GLN A 44 -2.44 -9.76 -7.97
CA GLN A 44 -1.53 -9.94 -6.84
C GLN A 44 -0.79 -11.28 -6.91
N ILE A 45 0.54 -11.22 -6.82
CA ILE A 45 1.40 -12.41 -6.90
C ILE A 45 2.19 -12.58 -5.62
N HIS A 46 2.02 -13.72 -4.95
CA HIS A 46 2.56 -13.95 -3.60
C HIS A 46 3.82 -14.83 -3.55
N ALA A 47 4.15 -15.61 -4.59
CA ALA A 47 5.31 -16.51 -4.55
C ALA A 47 6.50 -15.93 -5.34
N LEU A 48 7.39 -15.24 -4.63
CA LEU A 48 8.66 -14.74 -5.17
C LEU A 48 9.74 -15.84 -5.27
N GLN A 49 9.59 -16.92 -4.50
CA GLN A 49 10.62 -17.94 -4.23
C GLN A 49 10.56 -19.15 -5.17
N GLU A 50 9.38 -19.56 -5.62
CA GLU A 50 9.24 -20.74 -6.47
C GLU A 50 9.48 -20.38 -7.93
N ASN A 51 9.95 -21.37 -8.71
CA ASN A 51 10.27 -21.24 -10.13
C ASN A 51 9.14 -20.54 -10.91
N ALA A 52 9.25 -19.21 -10.99
CA ALA A 52 8.69 -18.41 -12.05
C ALA A 52 9.35 -18.97 -13.30
N GLY A 53 8.63 -19.88 -13.98
CA GLY A 53 8.85 -20.12 -15.40
C GLY A 53 8.91 -18.76 -16.10
N GLU A 54 9.60 -18.70 -17.23
CA GLU A 54 9.80 -17.47 -17.99
C GLU A 54 8.54 -16.59 -17.90
N LEU A 55 8.65 -15.47 -17.18
CA LEU A 55 7.59 -14.47 -17.13
C LEU A 55 7.47 -13.93 -18.55
N ARG A 56 6.67 -14.61 -19.37
CA ARG A 56 6.45 -14.23 -20.75
C ARG A 56 5.70 -12.90 -20.68
N PRO A 57 6.15 -11.86 -21.39
CA PRO A 57 5.39 -10.63 -21.47
C PRO A 57 3.99 -10.96 -21.98
N TRP A 58 2.94 -10.64 -21.22
CA TRP A 58 1.58 -10.82 -21.71
C TRP A 58 1.30 -9.71 -22.73
N LYS A 59 0.39 -9.96 -23.66
CA LYS A 59 -0.03 -8.94 -24.63
C LYS A 59 -0.91 -7.84 -24.01
N ILE A 60 -1.42 -8.05 -22.80
CA ILE A 60 -2.46 -7.23 -22.17
C ILE A 60 -1.85 -6.53 -20.95
N GLY A 61 -1.73 -5.21 -21.00
CA GLY A 61 -1.05 -4.41 -19.96
C GLY A 61 -1.93 -4.01 -18.79
N PHE A 62 -2.44 -4.96 -18.02
CA PHE A 62 -3.12 -4.68 -16.74
C PHE A 62 -2.08 -4.55 -15.60
N PRO A 63 -2.41 -3.87 -14.49
CA PRO A 63 -1.49 -3.65 -13.38
C PRO A 63 -1.20 -4.92 -12.56
N VAL A 64 0.04 -5.03 -12.07
CA VAL A 64 0.53 -6.17 -11.27
C VAL A 64 1.10 -5.67 -9.94
N ASP A 65 0.74 -6.34 -8.86
CA ASP A 65 1.22 -6.10 -7.50
C ASP A 65 1.98 -7.35 -7.01
N VAL A 66 3.29 -7.21 -6.89
CA VAL A 66 4.19 -8.27 -6.42
C VAL A 66 4.31 -8.16 -4.90
N VAL A 67 3.79 -9.14 -4.17
CA VAL A 67 3.67 -9.10 -2.72
C VAL A 67 4.81 -9.87 -2.07
N MET A 68 5.67 -9.16 -1.33
CA MET A 68 6.74 -9.77 -0.50
C MET A 68 6.20 -10.28 0.83
N ARG A 69 6.77 -11.37 1.31
CA ARG A 69 6.57 -11.90 2.67
C ARG A 69 7.82 -11.72 3.53
N GLU A 70 8.99 -11.93 2.95
CA GLU A 70 10.29 -11.90 3.63
C GLU A 70 11.28 -10.99 2.90
N PRO A 71 11.18 -9.66 3.07
CA PRO A 71 12.02 -8.70 2.34
C PRO A 71 13.52 -8.93 2.46
N SER A 72 14.01 -9.43 3.59
CA SER A 72 15.43 -9.73 3.82
C SER A 72 15.99 -10.83 2.90
N VAL A 73 15.13 -11.73 2.42
CA VAL A 73 15.50 -12.88 1.57
C VAL A 73 15.05 -12.66 0.12
N GLU A 74 13.85 -12.12 -0.06
CA GLU A 74 13.17 -12.08 -1.36
C GLU A 74 13.56 -10.90 -2.24
N PHE A 75 14.14 -9.83 -1.68
CA PHE A 75 14.45 -8.62 -2.46
C PHE A 75 15.24 -8.86 -3.77
N PRO A 76 16.21 -9.79 -3.87
CA PRO A 76 16.92 -10.04 -5.14
C PRO A 76 16.02 -10.61 -6.23
N GLN A 77 14.88 -11.22 -5.88
CA GLN A 77 13.94 -11.77 -6.87
C GLN A 77 13.26 -10.66 -7.69
N LEU A 78 13.28 -9.40 -7.22
CA LEU A 78 12.74 -8.25 -7.96
C LEU A 78 13.34 -8.08 -9.36
N TYR A 79 14.61 -8.44 -9.56
CA TYR A 79 15.24 -8.40 -10.88
C TYR A 79 14.49 -9.25 -11.93
N ARG A 80 13.81 -10.32 -11.50
CA ARG A 80 13.05 -11.19 -12.41
C ARG A 80 11.78 -10.50 -12.92
N TYR A 81 11.18 -9.64 -12.09
CA TYR A 81 9.96 -8.91 -12.40
C TYR A 81 10.20 -7.63 -13.19
N ALA A 82 11.45 -7.13 -13.26
CA ALA A 82 11.77 -5.89 -13.96
C ALA A 82 11.39 -5.94 -15.45
N LYS A 83 11.42 -7.14 -16.05
CA LYS A 83 11.01 -7.36 -17.44
C LYS A 83 9.52 -7.09 -17.68
N LEU A 84 8.68 -7.19 -16.64
CA LEU A 84 7.23 -6.93 -16.77
C LEU A 84 6.93 -5.44 -16.98
N LEU A 85 7.80 -4.53 -16.52
CA LEU A 85 7.60 -3.08 -16.67
C LEU A 85 7.48 -2.64 -18.13
N GLY A 86 8.00 -3.43 -19.08
CA GLY A 86 7.84 -3.15 -20.52
C GLY A 86 6.43 -3.39 -21.05
N SER A 87 5.55 -4.05 -20.30
CA SER A 87 4.18 -4.38 -20.74
C SER A 87 3.12 -4.15 -19.67
N HIS A 88 3.51 -3.98 -18.41
CA HIS A 88 2.60 -3.85 -17.27
C HIS A 88 3.09 -2.78 -16.30
N PRO A 89 2.20 -1.94 -15.76
CA PRO A 89 2.48 -1.22 -14.52
C PRO A 89 2.74 -2.25 -13.41
N VAL A 90 3.87 -2.14 -12.71
CA VAL A 90 4.22 -3.04 -11.61
C VAL A 90 4.45 -2.26 -10.33
N ARG A 91 3.73 -2.68 -9.29
CA ARG A 91 3.91 -2.26 -7.90
C ARG A 91 4.49 -3.41 -7.08
N VAL A 92 5.25 -3.10 -6.05
CA VAL A 92 5.76 -4.06 -5.07
C VAL A 92 5.22 -3.73 -3.70
N SER A 93 4.48 -4.67 -3.10
CA SER A 93 4.01 -4.57 -1.71
C SER A 93 5.05 -5.18 -0.75
N ILE A 94 5.56 -4.37 0.18
CA ILE A 94 6.67 -4.73 1.07
C ILE A 94 6.25 -4.56 2.54
N PRO A 95 6.22 -5.62 3.36
CA PRO A 95 5.98 -5.48 4.79
C PRO A 95 7.13 -4.76 5.49
N VAL A 96 6.81 -3.87 6.44
CA VAL A 96 7.80 -3.18 7.27
C VAL A 96 8.27 -4.13 8.37
N VAL A 97 9.21 -4.97 7.99
CA VAL A 97 9.93 -5.94 8.82
C VAL A 97 11.42 -5.86 8.47
N PRO A 98 12.35 -6.44 9.25
CA PRO A 98 13.77 -6.32 8.97
C PRO A 98 14.14 -6.63 7.50
N GLY A 99 14.86 -5.71 6.87
CA GLY A 99 15.24 -5.79 5.45
C GLY A 99 14.34 -5.01 4.49
N PHE A 100 13.22 -4.45 4.95
CA PHE A 100 12.28 -3.73 4.07
C PHE A 100 12.90 -2.51 3.38
N GLY A 101 13.75 -1.72 4.05
CA GLY A 101 14.32 -0.52 3.45
C GLY A 101 15.30 -0.85 2.33
N LYS A 102 16.05 -1.96 2.45
CA LYS A 102 16.88 -2.49 1.36
C LYS A 102 16.01 -2.94 0.18
N ALA A 103 14.91 -3.63 0.45
CA ALA A 103 13.98 -4.08 -0.57
C ALA A 103 13.31 -2.90 -1.31
N ALA A 104 12.84 -1.88 -0.57
CA ALA A 104 12.24 -0.68 -1.12
C ALA A 104 13.23 0.10 -2.00
N LYS A 105 14.48 0.29 -1.54
CA LYS A 105 15.53 0.94 -2.33
C LYS A 105 15.81 0.19 -3.62
N LEU A 106 15.91 -1.14 -3.58
CA LEU A 106 16.08 -1.92 -4.81
C LEU A 106 14.86 -1.79 -5.74
N ALA A 107 13.65 -1.84 -5.19
CA ALA A 107 12.42 -1.72 -5.97
C ALA A 107 12.37 -0.39 -6.74
N ILE A 108 12.67 0.73 -6.06
CA ILE A 108 12.72 2.06 -6.68
C ILE A 108 13.81 2.13 -7.75
N SER A 109 15.00 1.59 -7.49
CA SER A 109 16.10 1.51 -8.47
C SER A 109 15.75 0.68 -9.70
N LEU A 110 14.82 -0.27 -9.56
CA LEU A 110 14.28 -1.07 -10.67
C LEU A 110 13.04 -0.44 -11.30
N HIS A 111 12.68 0.78 -10.91
CA HIS A 111 11.53 1.53 -11.40
C HIS A 111 10.15 0.92 -11.05
N PHE A 112 10.05 0.22 -9.93
CA PHE A 112 8.77 -0.19 -9.37
C PHE A 112 8.18 0.88 -8.44
N ALA A 113 6.86 1.04 -8.49
CA ALA A 113 6.12 1.67 -7.40
C ALA A 113 6.19 0.78 -6.15
N VAL A 114 6.23 1.38 -4.96
CA VAL A 114 6.35 0.64 -3.69
C VAL A 114 5.15 0.92 -2.78
N LYS A 115 4.46 -0.14 -2.35
CA LYS A 115 3.48 -0.08 -1.27
C LYS A 115 4.08 -0.66 0.01
N LEU A 116 4.30 0.18 1.02
CA LEU A 116 4.71 -0.30 2.34
C LEU A 116 3.50 -0.85 3.09
N LEU A 117 3.65 -1.98 3.77
CA LEU A 117 2.66 -2.54 4.70
C LEU A 117 3.20 -2.38 6.13
N PRO A 118 2.89 -1.26 6.82
CA PRO A 118 3.67 -0.84 7.98
C PRO A 118 3.37 -1.65 9.25
N GLY A 119 2.19 -2.23 9.41
CA GLY A 119 1.83 -2.99 10.61
C GLY A 119 1.97 -2.16 11.89
N GLN A 120 2.69 -2.68 12.89
CA GLN A 120 3.00 -2.01 14.16
C GLN A 120 4.53 -2.04 14.41
N PRO A 121 5.31 -1.20 13.68
CA PRO A 121 6.76 -1.34 13.63
C PRO A 121 7.43 -0.92 14.94
N GLY A 122 8.46 -1.65 15.37
CA GLY A 122 9.31 -1.28 16.50
C GLY A 122 10.24 -0.10 16.17
N ALA A 123 10.93 0.44 17.19
CA ALA A 123 11.75 1.64 17.07
C ALA A 123 12.81 1.58 15.94
N ALA A 124 13.53 0.47 15.80
CA ALA A 124 14.54 0.32 14.74
C ALA A 124 13.93 0.39 13.33
N LEU A 125 12.73 -0.14 13.14
CA LEU A 125 12.02 -0.09 11.86
C LEU A 125 11.45 1.31 11.60
N ILE A 126 11.06 2.05 12.64
CA ILE A 126 10.69 3.45 12.52
C ILE A 126 11.86 4.30 12.04
N ASP A 127 13.05 4.12 12.60
CA ASP A 127 14.23 4.88 12.17
C ASP A 127 14.61 4.55 10.71
N GLU A 128 14.43 3.30 10.29
CA GLU A 128 14.57 2.90 8.89
C GLU A 128 13.48 3.50 7.99
N MET A 129 12.23 3.62 8.46
CA MET A 129 11.13 4.27 7.73
C MET A 129 11.42 5.76 7.53
N LEU A 130 11.89 6.45 8.58
CA LEU A 130 12.31 7.85 8.50
C LEU A 130 13.44 8.02 7.48
N SER A 131 14.45 7.16 7.54
CA SER A 131 15.55 7.18 6.56
C SER A 131 15.09 6.96 5.12
N LEU A 132 14.05 6.14 4.91
CA LEU A 132 13.45 5.93 3.59
C LEU A 132 12.59 7.11 3.16
N ALA A 133 11.88 7.76 4.07
CA ALA A 133 11.11 8.98 3.80
C ALA A 133 12.03 10.13 3.36
N GLU A 134 13.14 10.35 4.07
CA GLU A 134 14.17 11.33 3.69
C GLU A 134 14.72 11.07 2.28
N LEU A 135 15.00 9.80 1.97
CA LEU A 135 15.43 9.41 0.62
C LEU A 135 14.38 9.77 -0.43
N TYR A 136 13.11 9.46 -0.16
CA TYR A 136 12.00 9.73 -1.06
C TYR A 136 11.73 11.24 -1.26
N LEU A 137 11.83 12.03 -0.19
CA LEU A 137 11.55 13.47 -0.24
C LEU A 137 12.66 14.28 -0.91
N HIS A 138 13.92 13.87 -0.77
CA HIS A 138 15.07 14.70 -1.17
C HIS A 138 15.89 14.16 -2.34
N GLN A 139 15.78 12.87 -2.69
CA GLN A 139 16.55 12.32 -3.82
C GLN A 139 15.75 12.39 -5.11
N SER A 140 16.17 13.29 -6.02
CA SER A 140 15.58 13.47 -7.35
C SER A 140 15.60 12.22 -8.24
N THR A 141 16.38 11.19 -7.87
CA THR A 141 16.46 9.91 -8.58
C THR A 141 15.34 8.94 -8.20
N ALA A 142 14.65 9.17 -7.07
CA ALA A 142 13.46 8.41 -6.67
C ALA A 142 12.24 8.90 -7.47
N SER A 143 12.16 8.51 -8.74
CA SER A 143 11.04 8.86 -9.63
C SER A 143 9.78 8.04 -9.38
N GLN A 144 9.89 6.93 -8.63
CA GLN A 144 8.77 6.04 -8.35
C GLN A 144 8.12 6.36 -7.01
N PRO A 145 6.77 6.27 -6.92
CA PRO A 145 6.08 6.55 -5.67
C PRO A 145 6.37 5.46 -4.63
N ILE A 146 6.65 5.90 -3.41
CA ILE A 146 6.42 5.08 -2.22
C ILE A 146 5.03 5.46 -1.71
N GLU A 147 4.02 4.65 -2.03
CA GLU A 147 2.60 5.01 -1.93
C GLU A 147 2.17 5.50 -0.55
N PHE A 148 2.69 4.90 0.52
CA PHE A 148 2.42 5.34 1.89
C PHE A 148 2.90 6.78 2.11
N PHE A 149 4.12 7.12 1.70
CA PHE A 149 4.66 8.49 1.84
C PHE A 149 3.98 9.44 0.87
N GLN A 150 3.86 9.07 -0.40
CA GLN A 150 3.23 9.87 -1.46
C GLN A 150 1.80 10.26 -1.09
N SER A 151 0.97 9.30 -0.66
CA SER A 151 -0.45 9.55 -0.40
C SER A 151 -0.65 10.41 0.84
N VAL A 152 0.14 10.18 1.89
CA VAL A 152 0.10 11.00 3.10
C VAL A 152 0.60 12.43 2.82
N LEU A 153 1.70 12.56 2.08
CA LEU A 153 2.25 13.85 1.64
C LEU A 153 1.20 14.63 0.84
N LEU A 154 0.56 14.00 -0.15
CA LEU A 154 -0.48 14.63 -0.98
C LEU A 154 -1.72 15.00 -0.18
N ALA A 155 -2.16 14.15 0.76
CA ALA A 155 -3.28 14.46 1.64
C ALA A 155 -3.03 15.74 2.46
N TYR A 156 -1.82 15.86 3.05
CA TYR A 156 -1.44 17.10 3.73
C TYR A 156 -1.29 18.27 2.77
N TYR A 157 -0.62 18.08 1.64
CA TYR A 157 -0.34 19.13 0.66
C TYR A 157 -1.63 19.76 0.14
N HIS A 158 -2.59 18.94 -0.30
CA HIS A 158 -3.89 19.39 -0.79
C HIS A 158 -4.91 19.69 0.33
N GLN A 159 -4.56 19.48 1.60
CA GLN A 159 -5.46 19.61 2.75
C GLN A 159 -6.76 18.78 2.58
N GLN A 160 -6.63 17.60 1.99
CA GLN A 160 -7.75 16.71 1.71
C GLN A 160 -8.00 15.76 2.87
N GLU A 161 -9.27 15.49 3.15
CA GLU A 161 -9.64 14.43 4.07
C GLU A 161 -9.26 13.07 3.47
N ALA A 162 -8.34 12.38 4.13
CA ALA A 162 -7.93 11.03 3.79
C ALA A 162 -7.86 10.18 5.06
N SER A 163 -7.96 8.87 4.90
CA SER A 163 -7.72 7.92 5.98
C SER A 163 -6.60 6.95 5.61
N LEU A 164 -5.77 6.59 6.58
CA LEU A 164 -4.78 5.52 6.40
C LEU A 164 -5.42 4.18 6.05
N TRP A 165 -6.65 3.91 6.49
CA TRP A 165 -7.40 2.73 6.07
C TRP A 165 -7.61 2.71 4.56
N THR A 166 -8.07 3.81 3.98
CA THR A 166 -8.25 3.95 2.53
C THR A 166 -6.91 3.97 1.79
N ILE A 167 -5.92 4.71 2.27
CA ILE A 167 -4.57 4.79 1.68
C ILE A 167 -3.88 3.42 1.61
N GLN A 168 -4.19 2.53 2.55
CA GLN A 168 -3.60 1.19 2.62
C GLN A 168 -4.43 0.12 1.92
N ASP A 169 -5.54 0.48 1.26
CA ASP A 169 -6.53 -0.44 0.71
C ASP A 169 -7.11 -1.40 1.77
N GLU A 170 -7.26 -0.95 3.01
CA GLU A 170 -7.77 -1.74 4.15
C GLU A 170 -9.07 -1.18 4.74
N ASP A 171 -9.71 -0.24 4.05
CA ASP A 171 -11.06 0.16 4.40
C ASP A 171 -12.03 -0.93 3.89
N PRO A 172 -12.85 -1.56 4.78
CA PRO A 172 -14.13 -2.15 4.36
C PRO A 172 -14.99 -1.00 3.78
N ALA A 173 -16.29 -1.00 3.56
CA ALA A 173 -16.96 0.04 2.70
C ALA A 173 -16.44 0.21 1.23
N TYR A 174 -15.15 0.11 0.91
CA TYR A 174 -14.56 0.22 -0.43
C TYR A 174 -13.92 -1.09 -0.92
N GLN A 175 -13.23 -1.82 -0.05
CA GLN A 175 -12.55 -3.07 -0.41
C GLN A 175 -12.94 -4.23 0.53
N ARG A 176 -12.95 -5.45 0.01
CA ARG A 176 -13.12 -6.70 0.79
C ARG A 176 -12.01 -7.67 0.50
N TYR A 177 -11.54 -8.38 1.51
CA TYR A 177 -10.59 -9.48 1.36
C TYR A 177 -11.31 -10.81 1.53
N ILE A 178 -11.35 -11.61 0.47
CA ILE A 178 -11.90 -12.97 0.51
C ILE A 178 -10.73 -13.93 0.75
N ALA A 179 -10.76 -14.66 1.87
CA ALA A 179 -9.76 -15.67 2.20
C ALA A 179 -9.88 -16.91 1.30
N GLU A 180 -8.87 -17.81 1.36
CA GLU A 180 -8.85 -19.05 0.57
C GLU A 180 -10.04 -19.98 0.87
N ASP A 181 -10.57 -19.91 2.09
CA ASP A 181 -11.75 -20.67 2.53
C ASP A 181 -13.08 -19.96 2.21
N GLY A 182 -13.04 -18.82 1.51
CA GLY A 182 -14.19 -18.03 1.11
C GLY A 182 -14.71 -17.06 2.17
N ARG A 183 -14.09 -16.97 3.37
CA ARG A 183 -14.49 -15.98 4.38
C ARG A 183 -14.17 -14.56 3.95
N GLU A 184 -15.08 -13.64 4.22
CA GLU A 184 -14.91 -12.21 3.99
C GLU A 184 -14.29 -11.52 5.22
N LEU A 185 -13.13 -10.91 5.02
CA LEU A 185 -12.31 -10.20 6.00
C LEU A 185 -12.06 -8.76 5.53
N ILE A 186 -11.59 -7.92 6.45
CA ILE A 186 -11.16 -6.55 6.15
C ILE A 186 -9.87 -6.57 5.32
N ALA A 187 -8.83 -7.22 5.86
CA ALA A 187 -7.52 -7.39 5.26
C ALA A 187 -6.82 -8.63 5.87
N PRO A 188 -5.69 -9.11 5.33
CA PRO A 188 -5.02 -10.31 5.85
C PRO A 188 -4.70 -10.27 7.36
N ARG A 189 -4.40 -9.09 7.90
CA ARG A 189 -4.08 -8.90 9.34
C ARG A 189 -5.29 -8.92 10.29
N PHE A 190 -6.48 -9.21 9.77
CA PHE A 190 -7.76 -9.25 10.49
C PHE A 190 -8.26 -10.69 10.64
N GLU A 191 -7.37 -11.62 10.98
CA GLU A 191 -7.74 -13.03 11.16
C GLU A 191 -8.97 -13.16 12.08
N ASN A 192 -10.04 -13.77 11.55
CA ASN A 192 -11.30 -14.02 12.25
C ASN A 192 -12.13 -12.78 12.62
N VAL A 193 -11.82 -11.60 12.05
CA VAL A 193 -12.70 -10.43 12.15
C VAL A 193 -13.48 -10.29 10.84
N PRO A 194 -14.81 -10.46 10.87
CA PRO A 194 -15.63 -10.31 9.68
C PRO A 194 -15.57 -8.86 9.19
N ALA A 195 -15.61 -8.67 7.86
CA ALA A 195 -15.72 -7.34 7.31
C ALA A 195 -17.06 -6.70 7.68
N ALA A 196 -17.01 -5.45 8.12
CA ALA A 196 -18.19 -4.61 8.35
C ALA A 196 -17.91 -3.22 7.80
N ASP A 197 -18.85 -2.67 7.02
CA ASP A 197 -18.72 -1.38 6.34
C ASP A 197 -18.44 -0.22 7.31
N ASP A 198 -18.99 -0.28 8.52
CA ASP A 198 -18.84 0.74 9.55
C ASP A 198 -17.66 0.49 10.50
N PHE A 199 -16.84 -0.55 10.26
CA PHE A 199 -15.75 -0.96 11.15
C PHE A 199 -14.82 0.20 11.50
N VAL A 200 -14.34 0.95 10.49
CA VAL A 200 -13.38 2.05 10.70
C VAL A 200 -14.00 3.15 11.56
N ALA A 201 -15.26 3.51 11.31
CA ALA A 201 -15.98 4.52 12.06
C ALA A 201 -16.22 4.08 13.52
N ALA A 202 -16.69 2.85 13.71
CA ALA A 202 -16.93 2.26 15.02
C ALA A 202 -15.64 2.14 15.84
N PHE A 203 -14.57 1.63 15.23
CA PHE A 203 -13.26 1.47 15.86
C PHE A 203 -12.64 2.81 16.26
N ALA A 204 -12.68 3.81 15.38
CA ALA A 204 -12.20 5.15 15.69
C ALA A 204 -13.02 5.79 16.84
N GLN A 205 -14.34 5.61 16.85
CA GLN A 205 -15.19 6.12 17.94
C GLN A 205 -14.84 5.46 19.28
N GLU A 206 -14.59 4.15 19.29
CA GLU A 206 -14.17 3.41 20.49
C GLU A 206 -12.84 3.96 21.04
N LEU A 207 -11.83 4.11 20.19
CA LEU A 207 -10.53 4.66 20.59
C LEU A 207 -10.62 6.08 21.13
N GLY A 208 -11.53 6.90 20.58
CA GLY A 208 -11.80 8.25 21.10
C GLY A 208 -12.40 8.24 22.51
N ARG A 209 -13.24 7.23 22.83
CA ARG A 209 -13.85 7.08 24.16
C ARG A 209 -12.88 6.54 25.21
N GLU A 210 -11.86 5.78 24.82
CA GLU A 210 -10.88 5.22 25.76
C GLU A 210 -10.05 6.30 26.49
N GLN A 211 -10.08 7.57 26.04
CA GLN A 211 -9.31 8.69 26.60
C GLN A 211 -7.79 8.40 26.75
N ARG A 212 -7.26 7.57 25.84
CA ARG A 212 -5.83 7.24 25.74
C ARG A 212 -5.14 8.11 24.68
N GLU A 213 -3.98 7.65 24.20
CA GLU A 213 -3.13 8.33 23.21
C GLU A 213 -3.92 8.88 22.00
N CYS A 214 -4.96 8.19 21.53
CA CYS A 214 -5.73 8.62 20.35
C CYS A 214 -6.66 9.83 20.62
N ALA A 215 -7.13 10.06 21.86
CA ALA A 215 -8.16 11.03 22.15
C ALA A 215 -7.73 12.50 21.92
N GLY A 216 -6.42 12.77 21.97
CA GLY A 216 -5.82 14.08 21.70
C GLY A 216 -4.76 14.06 20.61
N CYS A 217 -4.66 12.98 19.84
CA CYS A 217 -3.64 12.84 18.81
C CYS A 217 -3.98 13.74 17.61
N GLU A 218 -3.07 14.65 17.26
CA GLU A 218 -3.24 15.57 16.13
C GLU A 218 -3.38 14.85 14.77
N PHE A 219 -2.81 13.66 14.65
CA PHE A 219 -2.87 12.84 13.44
C PHE A 219 -4.11 11.93 13.38
N PHE A 220 -5.01 12.00 14.37
CA PHE A 220 -6.13 11.07 14.47
C PHE A 220 -7.09 11.16 13.29
N ALA A 221 -7.27 12.33 12.69
CA ALA A 221 -8.13 12.51 11.51
C ALA A 221 -7.65 11.65 10.32
N LEU A 222 -6.33 11.64 10.06
CA LEU A 222 -5.73 10.81 9.02
C LEU A 222 -5.61 9.33 9.47
N CYS A 223 -5.12 9.10 10.68
CA CYS A 223 -4.78 7.76 11.15
C CYS A 223 -6.02 6.90 11.46
N LYS A 224 -7.07 7.48 12.06
CA LYS A 224 -8.29 6.79 12.50
C LYS A 224 -8.01 5.48 13.25
N GLY A 225 -6.93 5.44 14.03
CA GLY A 225 -6.54 4.25 14.79
C GLY A 225 -5.86 3.13 14.00
N TYR A 226 -5.46 3.34 12.74
CA TYR A 226 -4.85 2.30 11.88
C TYR A 226 -3.73 1.48 12.57
N PHE A 227 -2.85 2.18 13.30
CA PHE A 227 -1.73 1.61 14.03
C PHE A 227 -2.08 1.05 15.42
N LYS A 228 -3.33 1.20 15.87
CA LYS A 228 -3.83 0.58 17.12
C LYS A 228 -4.42 -0.81 16.90
N TRP A 229 -4.30 -1.34 15.68
CA TRP A 229 -4.67 -2.70 15.34
C TRP A 229 -3.43 -3.55 14.98
N PRO A 230 -3.32 -4.80 15.44
CA PRO A 230 -4.24 -5.48 16.37
C PRO A 230 -4.00 -5.11 17.85
N ASP A 231 -2.79 -4.68 18.21
CA ASP A 231 -2.46 -4.33 19.59
C ASP A 231 -2.77 -2.85 19.91
N ARG A 232 -3.82 -2.60 20.70
CA ARG A 232 -4.21 -1.25 21.12
C ARG A 232 -3.17 -0.58 22.05
N SER A 233 -2.27 -1.36 22.65
CA SER A 233 -1.22 -0.84 23.54
C SER A 233 0.02 -0.34 22.78
N TYR A 234 0.10 -0.56 21.47
CA TYR A 234 1.21 -0.08 20.63
C TYR A 234 1.42 1.44 20.78
N SER A 235 2.65 1.86 21.10
CA SER A 235 3.02 3.27 21.24
C SER A 235 3.20 3.94 19.88
N CYS A 236 2.37 4.94 19.54
CA CYS A 236 2.39 5.56 18.22
C CYS A 236 3.46 6.64 18.05
N GLY A 237 4.24 6.99 19.08
CA GLY A 237 5.22 8.08 19.02
C GLY A 237 6.21 7.99 17.84
N GLY A 238 6.64 6.78 17.47
CA GLY A 238 7.48 6.58 16.30
C GLY A 238 6.77 6.89 14.97
N ILE A 239 5.53 6.42 14.81
CA ILE A 239 4.70 6.74 13.64
C ILE A 239 4.36 8.22 13.57
N GLN A 240 4.08 8.85 14.72
CA GLN A 240 3.82 10.30 14.78
C GLN A 240 5.00 11.09 14.22
N ARG A 241 6.25 10.68 14.51
CA ARG A 241 7.44 11.28 13.89
C ARG A 241 7.44 11.14 12.37
N VAL A 242 7.11 9.96 11.83
CA VAL A 242 7.03 9.74 10.37
C VAL A 242 5.95 10.64 9.74
N LEU A 243 4.76 10.70 10.34
CA LEU A 243 3.67 11.53 9.85
C LEU A 243 3.99 13.03 9.95
N GLN A 244 4.69 13.44 11.00
CA GLN A 244 5.17 14.81 11.18
C GLN A 244 6.13 15.20 10.06
N THR A 245 7.15 14.38 9.76
CA THR A 245 8.10 14.63 8.66
C THR A 245 7.38 14.85 7.33
N LEU A 246 6.38 14.03 7.01
CA LEU A 246 5.61 14.17 5.78
C LEU A 246 4.73 15.44 5.77
N ARG A 247 4.15 15.80 6.91
CA ARG A 247 3.35 17.03 7.05
C ARG A 247 4.21 18.28 6.88
N ASP A 248 5.40 18.29 7.47
CA ASP A 248 6.34 19.42 7.37
C ASP A 248 6.80 19.59 5.92
N ALA A 249 7.22 18.51 5.25
CA ALA A 249 7.59 18.54 3.84
C ALA A 249 6.44 19.03 2.93
N ALA A 250 5.20 18.63 3.20
CA ALA A 250 4.03 19.13 2.46
C ALA A 250 3.79 20.63 2.67
N ASN A 251 4.01 21.15 3.87
CA ASN A 251 3.86 22.56 4.18
C ASN A 251 4.98 23.40 3.56
N GLU A 252 6.23 22.92 3.62
CA GLU A 252 7.37 23.55 2.94
C GLU A 252 7.12 23.65 1.43
N LEU A 253 6.71 22.54 0.78
CA LEU A 253 6.39 22.53 -0.64
C LEU A 253 5.29 23.55 -1.01
N ARG A 254 4.27 23.70 -0.16
CA ARG A 254 3.20 24.69 -0.38
C ARG A 254 3.74 26.11 -0.27
N GLN A 255 4.52 26.40 0.76
CA GLN A 255 5.13 27.72 0.96
C GLN A 255 6.07 28.09 -0.19
N ASP A 256 6.89 27.15 -0.65
CA ASP A 256 7.78 27.35 -1.78
C ASP A 256 6.98 27.71 -3.04
N LEU A 257 5.95 26.93 -3.38
CA LEU A 257 5.11 27.19 -4.56
C LEU A 257 4.31 28.51 -4.47
N GLU A 258 3.83 28.89 -3.28
CA GLU A 258 3.18 30.19 -3.05
C GLU A 258 4.18 31.36 -3.17
N SER A 259 5.47 31.11 -2.90
CA SER A 259 6.53 32.11 -2.99
C SER A 259 7.07 32.33 -4.41
N PHE A 260 6.74 31.46 -5.38
CA PHE A 260 7.05 31.67 -6.80
C PHE A 260 5.97 32.56 -7.45
N PRO A 261 6.28 33.81 -7.86
CA PRO A 261 5.34 34.64 -8.61
C PRO A 261 5.08 34.03 -9.99
N GLU A 262 3.87 34.19 -10.54
CA GLU A 262 3.47 33.84 -11.91
C GLU A 262 4.20 34.67 -13.01
N GLU A 263 5.49 34.92 -12.88
CA GLU A 263 6.28 35.54 -13.93
C GLU A 263 6.88 34.46 -14.82
N HIS A 264 6.13 33.98 -15.82
CA HIS A 264 6.63 33.61 -17.16
C HIS A 264 5.47 33.45 -18.15
N HIS A 265 4.67 34.51 -18.31
CA HIS A 265 4.09 34.81 -19.62
C HIS A 265 5.19 35.43 -20.49
N ILE A 266 5.97 34.58 -21.17
CA ILE A 266 6.81 35.04 -22.29
C ILE A 266 5.91 35.06 -23.52
N SER A 267 5.74 36.28 -24.03
CA SER A 267 5.03 36.65 -25.26
C SER A 267 5.76 36.17 -26.51
#